data_AF-A0A3D2UXG5-F1
#
_entry.id   AF-A0A3D2UXG5-F1
#
_cell.length_a   1.000
_cell.length_b   1.000
_cell.length_c   1.000
_cell.angle_alpha   90.00
_cell.angle_beta   90.00
_cell.angle_gamma   90.00
#
_symmetry.space_group_name_H-M   'P 1'
#
loop_
_entity.id
_entity.type
_entity.pdbx_description
1 polymer ?
#
loop_
_entity_poly.entity_id
_entity_poly.type
_entity_poly.pdbx_seq_one_letter_code
_entity_poly.pdbx_strand_id
1 'polypeptide(L)' 'MRSIVPSWLQEKNILLVDDVFTTGATVNEAAKILKKEGAGKVHVFTLGRVVVGKGSGL' A
#
# COMPACT_ATOMS: atom_id res chain seq x y z
N MET A 1 2.17 -24.67 -1.80
CA MET A 1 2.13 -23.63 -2.85
C MET A 1 3.36 -22.75 -2.66
N ARG A 2 4.26 -22.69 -3.65
CA ARG A 2 5.53 -21.96 -3.52
C ARG A 2 5.29 -20.52 -3.99
N SER A 3 5.36 -19.55 -3.07
CA SER A 3 5.31 -18.12 -3.40
C SER A 3 6.45 -17.85 -4.37
N ILE A 4 6.15 -17.45 -5.61
CA ILE A 4 7.17 -17.00 -6.57
C ILE A 4 7.47 -15.56 -6.19
N VAL A 5 8.27 -15.38 -5.15
CA VAL A 5 8.76 -14.06 -4.76
C VAL A 5 9.84 -13.67 -5.77
N PRO A 6 9.67 -12.54 -6.48
CA PRO A 6 10.69 -12.13 -7.43
C PRO A 6 11.98 -11.74 -6.70
N SER A 7 13.12 -12.08 -7.31
CA SER A 7 14.45 -11.80 -6.74
C SER A 7 14.70 -10.32 -6.47
N TRP A 8 14.04 -9.43 -7.23
CA TRP A 8 14.16 -7.99 -7.07
C TRP A 8 13.54 -7.48 -5.77
N LEU A 9 12.74 -8.26 -5.03
CA LEU A 9 12.03 -7.76 -3.86
C LEU A 9 12.92 -7.61 -2.62
N GLN A 10 13.93 -8.49 -2.48
CA GLN A 10 14.68 -8.64 -1.23
C GLN A 10 15.41 -7.34 -0.84
N GLU A 11 15.11 -6.87 0.37
CA GLU A 11 15.63 -5.65 1.01
C GLU A 11 15.41 -4.35 0.21
N LYS A 12 14.57 -4.37 -0.83
CA LYS A 12 14.31 -3.17 -1.63
C LYS A 12 13.28 -2.26 -0.99
N ASN A 13 13.53 -0.96 -1.10
CA ASN A 13 12.52 0.05 -0.78
C ASN A 13 11.53 0.13 -1.93
N ILE A 14 10.26 -0.10 -1.65
CA ILE A 14 9.17 -0.14 -2.63
C ILE A 14 8.30 1.10 -2.47
N LEU A 15 7.97 1.77 -3.57
CA LEU A 15 6.96 2.81 -3.64
C LEU A 15 5.74 2.25 -4.36
N LEU A 16 4.63 2.08 -3.62
CA LEU A 16 3.33 1.80 -4.20
C LEU A 16 2.75 3.11 -4.74
N VAL A 17 2.34 3.09 -6.01
CA VAL A 17 1.70 4.23 -6.68
C VAL A 17 0.29 3.81 -7.06
N ASP A 18 -0.69 4.62 -6.66
CA ASP A 18 -2.10 4.42 -6.98
C ASP A 18 -2.75 5.78 -7.30
N ASP A 19 -3.96 5.78 -7.85
CA ASP A 19 -4.65 7.03 -8.18
C ASP A 19 -5.26 7.69 -6.92
N VAL A 20 -6.01 6.96 -6.11
CA VAL A 20 -6.81 7.48 -5.00
C VAL A 20 -6.66 6.62 -3.74
N PHE A 21 -6.32 7.28 -2.63
CA PHE A 21 -6.34 6.68 -1.30
C PHE A 21 -7.74 6.80 -0.68
N THR A 22 -8.42 5.68 -0.42
CA THR A 22 -9.71 5.67 0.27
C THR A 22 -9.54 5.41 1.77
N THR A 23 -9.99 4.25 2.26
CA THR A 23 -9.73 3.77 3.64
C THR A 23 -8.30 3.27 3.82
N GLY A 24 -7.59 3.02 2.72
CA GLY A 24 -6.24 2.47 2.71
C GLY A 24 -6.18 0.94 2.75
N ALA A 25 -7.31 0.22 2.74
CA ALA A 25 -7.35 -1.24 2.84
C ALA A 25 -6.46 -1.92 1.78
N THR A 26 -6.56 -1.49 0.51
CA THR A 26 -5.79 -2.05 -0.62
C THR A 26 -4.28 -1.90 -0.41
N VAL A 27 -3.82 -0.67 -0.19
CA VAL A 27 -2.39 -0.37 -0.05
C VAL A 27 -1.80 -0.94 1.25
N ASN A 28 -2.61 -1.08 2.31
CA ASN A 28 -2.18 -1.69 3.56
C ASN A 28 -1.93 -3.20 3.41
N GLU A 29 -2.85 -3.94 2.77
CA GLU A 29 -2.63 -5.38 2.53
C GLU A 29 -1.49 -5.61 1.54
N ALA A 30 -1.36 -4.78 0.50
CA ALA A 30 -0.20 -4.85 -0.41
C ALA A 30 1.12 -4.61 0.34
N ALA A 31 1.21 -3.56 1.17
CA ALA A 31 2.41 -3.27 1.94
C ALA A 31 2.75 -4.40 2.93
N LYS A 32 1.74 -4.97 3.59
CA LYS A 32 1.90 -6.11 4.51
C LYS A 32 2.45 -7.34 3.80
N ILE A 33 1.94 -7.68 2.61
CA ILE A 33 2.46 -8.81 1.82
C ILE A 33 3.91 -8.53 1.38
N LEU A 34 4.19 -7.34 0.82
CA LEU A 34 5.55 -7.00 0.38
C LEU A 34 6.56 -7.07 1.53
N LYS A 35 6.20 -6.54 2.70
CA LYS A 35 7.02 -6.64 3.92
C LYS A 35 7.23 -8.08 4.36
N LYS A 36 6.17 -8.89 4.37
CA LYS A 36 6.22 -10.30 4.73
C LYS A 36 7.15 -11.10 3.81
N GLU A 37 7.19 -10.77 2.52
CA GLU A 37 8.00 -11.47 1.52
C GLU A 37 9.44 -10.90 1.39
N GLY A 38 9.84 -9.93 2.23
CA GLY A 38 11.24 -9.48 2.36
C GLY A 38 11.55 -8.07 1.83
N ALA A 39 10.54 -7.26 1.51
CA ALA A 39 10.78 -5.86 1.15
C ALA A 39 11.40 -5.06 2.31
N GLY A 40 12.24 -4.09 1.97
CA GLY A 40 12.74 -3.03 2.85
C GLY A 40 11.62 -2.06 3.23
N LYS A 41 11.82 -0.74 3.13
CA LYS A 41 10.74 0.22 3.39
C LYS A 41 9.64 0.11 2.33
N VAL A 42 8.38 0.26 2.73
CA VAL A 42 7.26 0.36 1.78
C VAL A 42 6.61 1.72 1.98
N HIS A 43 6.57 2.51 0.92
CA HIS A 43 5.96 3.82 0.85
C HIS A 43 4.72 3.76 -0.03
N VAL A 44 3.78 4.67 0.19
CA VAL A 44 2.56 4.79 -0.63
C VAL A 44 2.45 6.24 -1.10
N PHE A 45 2.22 6.42 -2.40
CA PHE A 45 1.93 7.70 -3.01
C PHE A 45 0.64 7.59 -3.83
N THR A 46 -0.29 8.51 -3.61
CA THR A 46 -1.54 8.60 -4.37
C THR A 46 -1.77 10.03 -4.86
N LEU A 47 -2.43 10.17 -6.01
CA LEU A 47 -2.75 11.49 -6.57
C LEU A 47 -3.89 12.17 -5.80
N GLY A 48 -4.83 11.38 -5.28
CA GLY A 48 -5.97 11.86 -4.51
C GLY A 48 -6.16 11.10 -3.19
N ARG A 49 -6.97 11.68 -2.30
CA ARG A 49 -7.44 11.01 -1.08
C ARG A 49 -8.92 11.32 -0.87
N VAL A 50 -9.72 10.28 -0.63
CA VAL A 50 -11.11 10.44 -0.22
C VAL A 50 -11.14 10.94 1.23
N VAL A 51 -11.76 12.10 1.42
CA VAL A 51 -12.08 12.65 2.73
C VAL A 51 -13.53 12.30 3.03
N VAL A 52 -13.77 11.45 4.01
CA VAL A 52 -15.13 11.20 4.50
C VAL A 52 -15.49 12.38 5.39
N GLY A 53 -16.35 13.28 4.91
CA GLY A 53 -16.87 14.36 5.72
C GLY A 53 -17.65 13.79 6.90
N LYS A 54 -17.40 14.27 8.13
CA LYS A 54 -18.40 14.14 9.18
C LYS A 54 -19.61 14.91 8.66
N GLY A 55 -20.71 14.20 8.37
CA GLY A 55 -21.96 14.86 8.02
C GLY A 55 -22.19 15.98 9.03
N SER A 56 -22.25 17.23 8.57
CA SER A 56 -22.71 18.32 9.41
C SER A 56 -24.10 17.90 9.87
N GLY A 57 -24.22 17.51 11.14
CA GLY A 57 -25.50 17.21 11.78
C GLY A 57 -26.30 18.48 11.99
N LEU A 58 -26.59 19.18 10.90
CA LEU A 58 -27.67 20.15 10.78
C LEU A 58 -28.91 19.40 10.30
#